data_AF-A0A925CCW9-F1
#
_entry.id   AF-A0A925CCW9-F1
#
_cell.length_a   1.000
_cell.length_b   1.000
_cell.length_c   1.000
_cell.angle_alpha   90.00
_cell.angle_beta   90.00
_cell.angle_gamma   90.00
#
_symmetry.space_group_name_H-M   'P 1'
#
loop_
_entity.id
_entity.type
_entity.pdbx_description
1 polymer ?
#
loop_
_entity_poly.entity_id
_entity_poly.type
_entity_poly.pdbx_seq_one_letter_code
_entity_poly.pdbx_strand_id
1 'polypeptide(L)'
;MHCTGRVLVYGGWVVAAVLTVSQWSATTGSAVAAAGTSEPPAARLATCDIYQIADKLMSSERFKPEIEAEMKKLQAEIEPLIAEVKAVEEKGRGMDPKDPALEAVAQDYQKKIQDLQRKRQELDIRNEQFVAGKYVEAYEQARSAADGVADDLGYTHVIASRKRDAKIEAASVQSVKEAVLARPCIKSPEDADITEDVVKDLKLE
;
A
#
# COMPACT_ATOMS: atom_id res chain seq x y z
N MET A 1 0.23 29.89 -37.57
CA MET A 1 -1.24 30.05 -37.66
C MET A 1 -1.83 29.79 -36.28
N HIS A 2 -2.70 30.70 -35.86
CA HIS A 2 -3.28 30.83 -34.52
C HIS A 2 -4.32 29.76 -34.18
N CYS A 3 -4.53 29.58 -32.87
CA CYS A 3 -5.78 29.31 -32.12
C CYS A 3 -5.44 28.37 -30.96
N THR A 4 -5.14 28.85 -29.74
CA THR A 4 -6.02 29.49 -28.74
C THR A 4 -7.20 28.60 -28.35
N GLY A 5 -7.19 28.13 -27.11
CA GLY A 5 -8.29 27.37 -26.50
C GLY A 5 -8.12 27.21 -25.00
N ARG A 6 -8.13 28.34 -24.27
CA ARG A 6 -8.31 28.40 -22.80
C ARG A 6 -9.77 28.05 -22.49
N VAL A 7 -10.03 27.02 -21.68
CA VAL A 7 -11.37 26.76 -21.15
C VAL A 7 -11.27 26.22 -19.70
N LEU A 8 -12.04 26.87 -18.82
CA LEU A 8 -12.50 26.45 -17.48
C LEU A 8 -11.53 26.58 -16.28
N VAL A 9 -11.29 27.84 -15.89
CA VAL A 9 -11.32 28.28 -14.48
C VAL A 9 -12.67 28.95 -14.30
N TYR A 10 -13.58 28.43 -13.47
CA TYR A 10 -14.65 29.15 -12.77
C TYR A 10 -15.58 28.12 -12.10
N GLY A 11 -15.56 28.04 -10.77
CA GLY A 11 -16.55 27.29 -10.00
C GLY A 11 -16.09 27.04 -8.58
N GLY A 12 -16.47 27.90 -7.63
CA GLY A 12 -16.31 27.60 -6.21
C GLY A 12 -16.13 28.76 -5.23
N TRP A 13 -16.57 29.98 -5.53
CA TRP A 13 -16.70 31.06 -4.54
C TRP A 13 -18.19 31.30 -4.22
N VAL A 14 -18.85 30.34 -3.56
CA VAL A 14 -20.17 30.56 -2.91
C VAL A 14 -20.30 29.65 -1.68
N VAL A 15 -19.57 29.93 -0.60
CA VAL A 15 -19.98 29.54 0.77
C VAL A 15 -19.51 30.64 1.74
N ALA A 16 -20.12 31.82 1.65
CA ALA A 16 -19.91 32.90 2.60
C ALA A 16 -21.22 33.70 2.78
N ALA A 17 -22.29 33.04 3.23
CA ALA A 17 -23.56 33.72 3.52
C ALA A 17 -24.50 32.90 4.45
N VAL A 18 -24.00 32.24 5.49
CA VAL A 18 -24.86 31.69 6.58
C VAL A 18 -24.18 31.91 7.93
N LEU A 19 -23.97 33.18 8.31
CA LEU A 19 -23.37 33.53 9.61
C LEU A 19 -24.01 34.75 10.29
N THR A 20 -25.31 34.99 10.11
CA THR A 20 -25.93 36.19 10.73
C THR A 20 -27.33 36.03 11.33
N VAL A 21 -27.88 34.81 11.53
CA VAL A 21 -29.19 34.69 12.23
C VAL A 21 -29.20 33.53 13.22
N SER A 22 -28.51 33.69 14.36
CA SER A 22 -28.81 32.91 15.57
C SER A 22 -28.47 33.65 16.88
N GLN A 23 -28.41 34.99 16.85
CA GLN A 23 -28.34 35.83 18.05
C GLN A 23 -29.75 36.25 18.50
N TRP A 24 -30.61 35.32 18.93
CA TRP A 24 -31.70 35.66 19.85
C TRP A 24 -32.33 34.44 20.53
N SER A 25 -31.56 33.78 21.38
CA SER A 25 -32.15 32.96 22.44
C SER A 25 -31.33 33.18 23.70
N ALA A 26 -31.72 34.22 24.44
CA ALA A 26 -31.38 34.36 25.85
C ALA A 26 -32.16 33.28 26.62
N THR A 27 -31.68 32.05 26.55
CA THR A 27 -32.06 31.00 27.49
C THR A 27 -31.44 31.36 28.83
N THR A 28 -32.31 31.53 29.83
CA THR A 28 -31.96 31.53 31.25
C THR A 28 -31.14 30.29 31.55
N GLY A 29 -29.81 30.47 31.61
CA GLY A 29 -28.88 29.42 31.96
C GLY A 29 -29.09 29.02 33.41
N SER A 30 -29.84 27.94 33.63
CA SER A 30 -29.73 27.16 34.85
C SER A 30 -28.25 26.81 35.01
N ALA A 31 -27.65 27.22 36.13
CA ALA A 31 -26.35 26.72 36.53
C ALA A 31 -26.47 25.19 36.67
N VAL A 32 -26.10 24.47 35.62
CA VAL A 32 -25.91 23.03 35.69
C VAL A 32 -24.74 22.87 36.65
N ALA A 33 -25.05 22.43 37.87
CA ALA A 33 -24.03 22.07 38.85
C ALA A 33 -23.03 21.16 38.14
N ALA A 34 -21.76 21.56 38.15
CA ALA A 34 -20.68 20.79 37.56
C ALA A 34 -20.73 19.39 38.16
N ALA A 35 -21.29 18.44 37.40
CA ALA A 35 -21.26 17.03 37.75
C ALA A 35 -19.79 16.69 37.98
N GLY A 36 -19.47 16.17 39.17
CA GLY A 36 -18.10 15.94 39.61
C GLY A 36 -17.30 15.26 38.50
N THR A 37 -16.25 15.93 38.04
CA THR A 37 -15.34 15.37 37.02
C THR A 37 -14.64 14.18 37.65
N SER A 38 -15.11 12.97 37.36
CA SER A 38 -14.36 11.75 37.64
C SER A 38 -13.03 11.86 36.90
N GLU A 39 -11.93 11.67 37.62
CA GLU A 39 -10.60 11.62 37.01
C GLU A 39 -10.61 10.54 35.91
N PRO A 40 -10.16 10.86 34.68
CA PRO A 40 -10.16 9.88 33.59
C PRO A 40 -9.27 8.68 33.97
N PRO A 41 -9.66 7.44 33.62
CA PRO A 41 -8.87 6.26 33.93
C PRO A 41 -7.47 6.39 33.33
N ALA A 42 -6.45 5.92 34.07
CA ALA A 42 -5.06 5.97 33.61
C ALA A 42 -4.89 5.20 32.30
N ALA A 43 -4.26 5.83 31.31
CA ALA A 43 -3.99 5.19 30.03
C ALA A 43 -2.94 4.06 30.20
N ARG A 44 -3.25 2.88 29.66
CA ARG A 44 -2.32 1.74 29.58
C ARG A 44 -1.90 1.60 28.13
N LEU A 45 -0.64 1.88 27.84
CA LEU A 45 -0.10 1.92 26.48
C LEU A 45 0.69 0.64 26.19
N ALA A 46 0.46 0.05 25.02
CA ALA A 46 1.30 -1.00 24.44
C ALA A 46 1.93 -0.52 23.13
N THR A 47 3.00 -1.19 22.70
CA THR A 47 3.61 -1.05 21.37
C THR A 47 3.51 -2.36 20.61
N CYS A 48 3.36 -2.29 19.29
CA CYS A 48 3.31 -3.47 18.42
C CYS A 48 4.00 -3.19 17.07
N ASP A 49 4.90 -4.09 16.65
CA ASP A 49 5.52 -4.05 15.32
C ASP A 49 4.62 -4.67 14.26
N ILE A 50 3.56 -3.93 13.91
CA ILE A 50 2.59 -4.32 12.89
C ILE A 50 3.27 -4.57 11.53
N TYR A 51 4.36 -3.87 11.22
CA TYR A 51 5.08 -4.03 9.96
C TYR A 51 5.76 -5.40 9.88
N GLN A 52 6.48 -5.80 10.93
CA GLN A 52 7.08 -7.12 11.00
C GLN A 52 6.02 -8.23 10.88
N ILE A 53 4.86 -8.04 11.52
CA ILE A 53 3.76 -9.02 11.49
C ILE A 53 3.14 -9.10 10.08
N ALA A 54 2.90 -7.96 9.43
CA ALA A 54 2.40 -7.92 8.05
C ALA A 54 3.36 -8.60 7.07
N ASP A 55 4.67 -8.36 7.20
CA ASP A 55 5.71 -9.03 6.39
C ASP A 55 5.70 -10.55 6.59
N LYS A 56 5.52 -11.01 7.84
CA LYS A 56 5.36 -12.44 8.16
C LYS A 56 4.09 -13.02 7.56
N LEU A 57 2.96 -12.31 7.65
CA LEU A 57 1.70 -12.73 7.03
C LEU A 57 1.85 -12.91 5.51
N MET A 58 2.49 -11.96 4.83
CA MET A 58 2.74 -12.02 3.39
C MET A 58 3.60 -13.24 2.98
N SER A 59 4.48 -13.69 3.88
CA SER A 59 5.32 -14.87 3.67
C SER A 59 4.68 -16.20 4.09
N SER A 60 3.53 -16.15 4.77
CA SER A 60 2.83 -17.33 5.30
C SER A 60 2.04 -18.09 4.23
N GLU A 61 1.61 -19.31 4.56
CA GLU A 61 0.73 -20.12 3.71
C GLU A 61 -0.62 -19.45 3.42
N ARG A 62 -1.01 -18.43 4.19
CA ARG A 62 -2.26 -17.70 3.98
C ARG A 62 -2.22 -16.84 2.71
N PHE A 63 -1.12 -16.14 2.45
CA PHE A 63 -1.04 -15.18 1.33
C PHE A 63 -0.18 -15.68 0.17
N LYS A 64 0.86 -16.46 0.46
CA LYS A 64 1.84 -16.92 -0.54
C LYS A 64 1.20 -17.67 -1.72
N PRO A 65 0.25 -18.60 -1.54
CA PRO A 65 -0.35 -19.33 -2.66
C PRO A 65 -1.10 -18.42 -3.64
N GLU A 66 -1.82 -17.41 -3.13
CA GLU A 66 -2.55 -16.45 -3.98
C GLU A 66 -1.59 -15.57 -4.78
N ILE A 67 -0.51 -15.11 -4.15
CA ILE A 67 0.54 -14.32 -4.82
C ILE A 67 1.23 -15.15 -5.91
N GLU A 68 1.63 -16.38 -5.60
CA GLU A 68 2.22 -17.28 -6.58
C GLU A 68 1.27 -17.61 -7.74
N ALA A 69 -0.03 -17.76 -7.46
CA ALA A 69 -1.05 -18.01 -8.47
C ALA A 69 -1.21 -16.81 -9.42
N GLU A 70 -1.29 -15.59 -8.88
CA GLU A 70 -1.37 -14.39 -9.71
C GLU A 70 -0.08 -14.20 -10.53
N MET A 71 1.09 -14.39 -9.93
CA MET A 71 2.37 -14.33 -10.67
C MET A 71 2.42 -15.32 -11.83
N LYS A 72 1.98 -16.58 -11.62
CA LYS A 72 1.91 -17.59 -12.69
C LYS A 72 0.93 -17.20 -13.79
N LYS A 73 -0.21 -16.61 -13.43
CA LYS A 73 -1.21 -16.13 -14.39
C LYS A 73 -0.66 -14.98 -15.23
N LEU A 74 0.00 -13.99 -14.62
CA LEU A 74 0.63 -12.89 -15.35
C LEU A 74 1.75 -13.40 -16.27
N GLN A 75 2.53 -14.39 -15.82
CA GLN A 75 3.55 -15.04 -16.64
C GLN A 75 2.93 -15.76 -17.85
N ALA A 76 1.82 -16.47 -17.66
CA ALA A 76 1.10 -17.12 -18.77
C ALA A 76 0.53 -16.11 -19.78
N GLU A 77 0.15 -14.90 -19.34
CA GLU A 77 -0.32 -13.83 -20.24
C GLU A 77 0.79 -13.31 -21.18
N ILE A 78 2.06 -13.35 -20.78
CA ILE A 78 3.17 -12.80 -21.58
C ILE A 78 3.89 -13.82 -22.45
N GLU A 79 3.88 -15.10 -22.07
CA GLU A 79 4.48 -16.20 -22.83
C GLU A 79 4.15 -16.22 -24.35
N PRO A 80 2.89 -16.02 -24.80
CA PRO A 80 2.59 -16.02 -26.23
C PRO A 80 3.32 -14.90 -26.99
N LEU A 81 3.44 -13.70 -26.41
CA LEU A 81 4.18 -12.59 -27.04
C LEU A 81 5.68 -12.89 -27.17
N ILE A 82 6.25 -13.56 -26.16
CA ILE A 82 7.65 -14.00 -26.21
C ILE A 82 7.84 -15.02 -27.35
N ALA A 83 6.92 -15.98 -27.48
CA ALA A 83 6.95 -16.98 -28.54
C ALA A 83 6.80 -16.34 -29.93
N GLU A 84 5.91 -15.35 -30.06
CA GLU A 84 5.71 -14.60 -31.29
C GLU A 84 6.93 -13.79 -31.73
N VAL A 85 7.61 -13.14 -30.79
CA VAL A 85 8.87 -12.41 -31.08
C VAL A 85 9.95 -13.38 -31.56
N LYS A 86 10.13 -14.51 -30.86
CA LYS A 86 11.08 -15.55 -31.27
C LYS A 86 10.80 -16.09 -32.67
N ALA A 87 9.53 -16.35 -32.97
CA ALA A 87 9.14 -16.88 -34.29
C ALA A 87 9.50 -15.92 -35.44
N VAL A 88 9.35 -14.60 -35.23
CA VAL A 88 9.72 -13.60 -36.25
C VAL A 88 11.24 -13.43 -36.34
N GLU A 89 11.94 -13.50 -35.21
CA GLU A 89 13.41 -13.49 -35.18
C GLU A 89 13.99 -14.68 -35.96
N GLU A 90 13.49 -15.89 -35.71
CA GLU A 90 13.90 -17.10 -36.41
C GLU A 90 13.60 -17.04 -37.91
N LYS A 91 12.43 -16.48 -38.27
CA LYS A 91 12.05 -16.25 -39.68
C LYS A 91 13.04 -15.30 -40.37
N GLY A 92 13.44 -14.21 -39.72
CA GLY A 92 14.42 -13.27 -40.28
C GLY A 92 15.82 -13.85 -40.40
N ARG A 93 16.25 -14.66 -39.43
CA ARG A 93 17.57 -15.29 -39.40
C ARG A 93 17.83 -16.26 -40.57
N GLY A 94 16.78 -16.84 -41.14
CA GLY A 94 16.87 -17.77 -42.27
C GLY A 94 16.80 -17.13 -43.66
N MET A 95 16.56 -15.81 -43.75
CA MET A 95 16.37 -15.11 -45.04
C MET A 95 17.69 -14.58 -45.63
N ASP A 96 17.74 -14.42 -46.96
CA ASP A 96 18.85 -13.75 -47.63
C ASP A 96 18.82 -12.24 -47.28
N PRO A 97 19.96 -11.62 -46.91
CA PRO A 97 20.03 -10.18 -46.64
C PRO A 97 19.53 -9.26 -47.76
N LYS A 98 19.45 -9.76 -49.01
CA LYS A 98 18.96 -9.02 -50.18
C LYS A 98 17.48 -9.28 -50.49
N ASP A 99 16.81 -10.14 -49.73
CA ASP A 99 15.40 -10.45 -49.93
C ASP A 99 14.53 -9.23 -49.56
N PRO A 100 13.69 -8.70 -50.47
CA PRO A 100 12.78 -7.60 -50.14
C PRO A 100 11.77 -7.94 -49.03
N ALA A 101 11.48 -9.22 -48.77
CA ALA A 101 10.62 -9.63 -47.66
C ALA A 101 11.25 -9.40 -46.28
N LEU A 102 12.58 -9.22 -46.20
CA LEU A 102 13.29 -8.98 -44.94
C LEU A 102 12.85 -7.67 -44.28
N GLU A 103 12.51 -6.64 -45.07
CA GLU A 103 12.02 -5.35 -44.55
C GLU A 103 10.69 -5.54 -43.80
N ALA A 104 9.77 -6.33 -44.36
CA ALA A 104 8.49 -6.63 -43.71
C ALA A 104 8.68 -7.42 -42.41
N VAL A 105 9.62 -8.39 -42.39
CA VAL A 105 9.96 -9.16 -41.17
C VAL A 105 10.58 -8.26 -40.11
N ALA A 106 11.46 -7.32 -40.50
CA ALA A 106 12.06 -6.37 -39.57
C ALA A 106 11.02 -5.42 -38.95
N GLN A 107 10.07 -4.93 -39.75
CA GLN A 107 8.96 -4.11 -39.25
C GLN A 107 8.05 -4.90 -38.29
N ASP A 108 7.71 -6.14 -38.62
CA ASP A 108 6.89 -7.01 -37.75
C ASP A 108 7.61 -7.31 -36.44
N TYR A 109 8.92 -7.62 -36.49
CA TYR A 109 9.74 -7.82 -35.30
C TYR A 109 9.75 -6.59 -34.39
N GLN A 110 9.99 -5.40 -34.98
CA GLN A 110 10.01 -4.16 -34.22
C GLN A 110 8.66 -3.89 -33.54
N LYS A 111 7.55 -4.14 -34.25
CA LYS A 111 6.20 -4.00 -33.69
C LYS A 111 5.97 -4.97 -32.53
N LYS A 112 6.30 -6.26 -32.69
CA LYS A 112 6.11 -7.27 -31.64
C LYS A 112 6.98 -7.01 -30.41
N ILE A 113 8.19 -6.49 -30.58
CA ILE A 113 9.03 -6.06 -29.46
C ILE A 113 8.39 -4.89 -28.71
N GLN A 114 7.82 -3.91 -29.40
CA GLN A 114 7.09 -2.81 -28.75
C GLN A 114 5.86 -3.31 -28.00
N ASP A 115 5.10 -4.24 -28.60
CA ASP A 115 3.93 -4.86 -27.98
C ASP A 115 4.32 -5.64 -26.72
N LEU A 116 5.38 -6.44 -26.78
CA LEU A 116 5.93 -7.16 -25.63
C LEU A 116 6.36 -6.21 -24.51
N GLN A 117 7.10 -5.14 -24.83
CA GLN A 117 7.55 -4.15 -23.84
C GLN A 117 6.38 -3.44 -23.15
N ARG A 118 5.38 -3.02 -23.93
CA ARG A 118 4.16 -2.40 -23.40
C ARG A 118 3.40 -3.36 -22.49
N LYS A 119 3.24 -4.63 -22.91
CA LYS A 119 2.54 -5.63 -22.10
C LYS A 119 3.28 -5.94 -20.80
N ARG A 120 4.62 -5.98 -20.82
CA ARG A 120 5.44 -6.10 -19.59
C ARG A 120 5.11 -4.99 -18.59
N GLN A 121 5.20 -3.74 -19.02
CA GLN A 121 4.91 -2.60 -18.15
C GLN A 121 3.50 -2.65 -17.56
N GLU A 122 2.50 -3.02 -18.38
CA GLU A 122 1.12 -3.21 -17.91
C GLU A 122 1.01 -4.29 -16.82
N LEU A 123 1.64 -5.46 -17.06
CA LEU A 123 1.62 -6.58 -16.11
C LEU A 123 2.41 -6.27 -14.83
N ASP A 124 3.52 -5.54 -14.93
CA ASP A 124 4.32 -5.11 -13.78
C ASP A 124 3.50 -4.19 -12.86
N ILE A 125 2.80 -3.19 -13.44
CA ILE A 125 1.90 -2.31 -12.69
C ILE A 125 0.77 -3.11 -12.03
N ARG A 126 0.16 -4.06 -12.76
CA ARG A 126 -0.91 -4.91 -12.22
C ARG A 126 -0.40 -5.78 -11.07
N ASN A 127 0.79 -6.35 -11.20
CA ASN A 127 1.42 -7.15 -10.15
C ASN A 127 1.69 -6.28 -8.91
N GLU A 128 2.26 -5.09 -9.09
CA GLU A 128 2.52 -4.15 -7.99
C GLU A 128 1.23 -3.77 -7.26
N GLN A 129 0.16 -3.45 -7.98
CA GLN A 129 -1.15 -3.15 -7.40
C GLN A 129 -1.73 -4.32 -6.63
N PHE A 130 -1.63 -5.55 -7.18
CA PHE A 130 -2.10 -6.75 -6.52
C PHE A 130 -1.35 -7.01 -5.20
N VAL A 131 -0.01 -6.97 -5.26
CA VAL A 131 0.84 -7.18 -4.07
C VAL A 131 0.59 -6.09 -3.03
N ALA A 132 0.47 -4.82 -3.44
CA ALA A 132 0.12 -3.72 -2.54
C ALA A 132 -1.23 -3.94 -1.86
N GLY A 133 -2.24 -4.42 -2.59
CA GLY A 133 -3.54 -4.80 -2.02
C GLY A 133 -3.41 -5.88 -0.95
N LYS A 134 -2.58 -6.91 -1.19
CA LYS A 134 -2.31 -7.97 -0.21
C LYS A 134 -1.58 -7.46 1.03
N TYR A 135 -0.67 -6.50 0.89
CA TYR A 135 -0.06 -5.84 2.05
C TYR A 135 -1.08 -5.07 2.90
N VAL A 136 -2.06 -4.40 2.28
CA VAL A 136 -3.15 -3.72 3.02
C VAL A 136 -4.00 -4.74 3.77
N GLU A 137 -4.36 -5.86 3.14
CA GLU A 137 -5.09 -6.95 3.79
C GLU A 137 -4.32 -7.53 4.98
N ALA A 138 -3.02 -7.78 4.82
CA ALA A 138 -2.15 -8.27 5.88
C ALA A 138 -2.02 -7.27 7.04
N TYR A 139 -1.89 -5.97 6.73
CA TYR A 139 -1.85 -4.91 7.73
C TYR A 139 -3.13 -4.83 8.56
N GLU A 140 -4.31 -4.87 7.93
CA GLU A 140 -5.59 -4.84 8.64
C GLU A 140 -5.77 -6.08 9.53
N GLN A 141 -5.32 -7.27 9.08
CA GLN A 141 -5.33 -8.48 9.92
C GLN A 141 -4.40 -8.35 11.13
N ALA A 142 -3.17 -7.86 10.92
CA ALA A 142 -2.21 -7.64 12.00
C ALA A 142 -2.73 -6.61 13.01
N ARG A 143 -3.33 -5.52 12.52
CA ARG A 143 -3.97 -4.50 13.36
C ARG A 143 -5.12 -5.08 14.19
N SER A 144 -6.03 -5.83 13.55
CA SER A 144 -7.16 -6.43 14.24
C SER A 144 -6.73 -7.43 15.33
N ALA A 145 -5.68 -8.21 15.08
CA ALA A 145 -5.13 -9.12 16.08
C ALA A 145 -4.45 -8.36 17.23
N ALA A 146 -3.72 -7.28 16.92
CA ALA A 146 -3.12 -6.42 17.95
C ALA A 146 -4.17 -5.76 18.85
N ASP A 147 -5.31 -5.36 18.29
CA ASP A 147 -6.45 -4.82 19.05
C ASP A 147 -7.01 -5.86 20.03
N GLY A 148 -7.29 -7.08 19.56
CA GLY A 148 -7.78 -8.17 20.40
C GLY A 148 -6.82 -8.56 21.53
N VAL A 149 -5.52 -8.70 21.22
CA VAL A 149 -4.49 -9.00 22.23
C VAL A 149 -4.36 -7.86 23.25
N ALA A 150 -4.46 -6.61 22.81
CA ALA A 150 -4.39 -5.46 23.71
C ALA A 150 -5.58 -5.43 24.69
N ASP A 151 -6.79 -5.72 24.20
CA ASP A 151 -8.00 -5.84 25.02
C ASP A 151 -7.84 -6.95 26.08
N ASP A 152 -7.36 -8.13 25.67
CA ASP A 152 -7.15 -9.27 26.57
C ASP A 152 -6.11 -8.98 27.68
N LEU A 153 -5.09 -8.18 27.38
CA LEU A 153 -4.06 -7.75 28.33
C LEU A 153 -4.45 -6.47 29.12
N GLY A 154 -5.59 -5.88 28.77
CA GLY A 154 -6.16 -4.69 29.39
C GLY A 154 -5.38 -3.40 29.10
N TYR A 155 -4.72 -3.32 27.94
CA TYR A 155 -4.21 -2.05 27.43
C TYR A 155 -5.37 -1.22 26.87
N THR A 156 -5.24 0.11 26.92
CA THR A 156 -6.25 1.03 26.37
C THR A 156 -5.85 1.62 25.03
N HIS A 157 -4.56 1.57 24.69
CA HIS A 157 -4.04 2.04 23.41
C HIS A 157 -2.88 1.17 22.95
N VAL A 158 -2.78 0.97 21.64
CA VAL A 158 -1.63 0.33 20.98
C VAL A 158 -1.00 1.33 20.02
N ILE A 159 0.32 1.50 20.12
CA ILE A 159 1.09 2.29 19.16
C ILE A 159 1.76 1.35 18.17
N ALA A 160 1.34 1.45 16.90
CA ALA A 160 2.01 0.77 15.81
C ALA A 160 3.40 1.40 15.59
N SER A 161 4.46 0.60 15.75
CA SER A 161 5.83 1.08 15.60
C SER A 161 6.74 -0.04 15.13
N ARG A 162 7.61 0.24 14.16
CA ARG A 162 8.71 -0.69 13.84
C ARG A 162 9.64 -0.85 15.05
N LYS A 163 10.21 -2.05 15.20
CA LYS A 163 11.23 -2.33 16.22
C LYS A 163 12.41 -1.37 16.10
N ARG A 164 12.83 -0.86 17.25
CA ARG A 164 13.94 0.11 17.36
C ARG A 164 15.23 -0.44 16.75
N ASP A 165 15.52 -1.71 17.02
CA ASP A 165 16.78 -2.34 16.63
C ASP A 165 16.77 -2.89 15.20
N ALA A 166 15.64 -2.79 14.50
CA ALA A 166 15.59 -3.13 13.08
C ALA A 166 16.54 -2.22 12.30
N LYS A 167 17.36 -2.81 11.43
CA LYS A 167 18.26 -2.05 10.56
C LYS A 167 17.45 -1.18 9.60
N ILE A 168 17.81 0.10 9.48
CA ILE A 168 17.24 0.96 8.44
C ILE A 168 17.98 0.70 7.14
N GLU A 169 17.25 0.27 6.12
CA GLU A 169 17.81 0.12 4.78
C GLU A 169 17.85 1.46 4.06
N ALA A 170 19.07 1.98 3.90
CA ALA A 170 19.34 3.26 3.24
C ALA A 170 19.43 3.13 1.71
N ALA A 171 18.44 2.49 1.08
CA ALA A 171 18.38 2.34 -0.37
C ALA A 171 18.06 3.67 -1.08
N SER A 172 17.24 4.53 -0.46
CA SER A 172 16.93 5.87 -0.96
C SER A 172 16.60 6.82 0.19
N VAL A 173 16.62 8.13 -0.06
CA VAL A 173 16.18 9.13 0.93
C VAL A 173 14.72 8.91 1.34
N GLN A 174 13.87 8.45 0.42
CA GLN A 174 12.47 8.19 0.69
C GLN A 174 12.28 6.98 1.62
N SER A 175 12.99 5.87 1.36
CA SER A 175 12.93 4.68 2.23
C SER A 175 13.42 4.98 3.65
N VAL A 176 14.45 5.81 3.78
CA VAL A 176 14.93 6.27 5.10
C VAL A 176 13.87 7.11 5.81
N LYS A 177 13.23 8.05 5.11
CA LYS A 177 12.15 8.87 5.70
C LYS A 177 10.98 8.01 6.18
N GLU A 178 10.53 7.05 5.38
CA GLU A 178 9.46 6.12 5.74
C GLU A 178 9.85 5.25 6.94
N ALA A 179 11.08 4.73 6.96
CA ALA A 179 11.59 3.94 8.07
C ALA A 179 11.68 4.75 9.38
N VAL A 180 11.97 6.05 9.30
CA VAL A 180 11.97 6.96 10.46
C VAL A 180 10.56 7.29 10.91
N LEU A 181 9.64 7.61 9.98
CA LEU A 181 8.24 7.90 10.30
C LEU A 181 7.49 6.69 10.88
N ALA A 182 7.89 5.48 10.50
CA ALA A 182 7.35 4.23 11.04
C ALA A 182 7.81 3.90 12.48
N ARG A 183 8.59 4.78 13.14
CA ARG A 183 9.12 4.59 14.50
C ARG A 183 8.66 5.70 15.46
N PRO A 184 7.37 5.82 15.77
CA PRO A 184 6.88 6.83 16.73
C PRO A 184 7.40 6.60 18.15
N CYS A 185 7.82 5.37 18.50
CA CYS A 185 8.31 5.02 19.83
C CYS A 185 9.84 4.94 19.88
N ILE A 186 10.47 5.88 20.60
CA ILE A 186 11.92 5.86 20.84
C ILE A 186 12.29 4.91 22.00
N LYS A 187 11.42 4.86 23.02
CA LYS A 187 11.57 4.03 24.21
C LYS A 187 10.18 3.58 24.67
N SER A 188 10.01 2.27 24.85
CA SER A 188 8.87 1.66 25.52
C SER A 188 9.39 0.73 26.62
N PRO A 189 8.60 0.47 27.68
CA PRO A 189 8.85 -0.65 28.58
C PRO A 189 8.84 -1.97 27.81
N GLU A 190 9.72 -2.92 28.15
CA GLU A 190 9.79 -4.23 27.49
C GLU A 190 8.50 -5.04 27.69
N ASP A 191 7.87 -4.90 28.86
CA ASP A 191 6.59 -5.52 29.22
C ASP A 191 5.38 -4.87 28.53
N ALA A 192 5.59 -3.84 27.71
CA ALA A 192 4.54 -3.19 26.93
C ALA A 192 4.61 -3.53 25.43
N ASP A 193 5.60 -4.31 24.98
CA ASP A 193 5.67 -4.79 23.60
C ASP A 193 4.87 -6.09 23.44
N ILE A 194 3.71 -6.00 22.79
CA ILE A 194 2.80 -7.14 22.56
C ILE A 194 3.06 -7.86 21.23
N THR A 195 4.15 -7.53 20.51
CA THR A 195 4.41 -8.07 19.17
C THR A 195 4.43 -9.60 19.14
N GLU A 196 5.06 -10.25 20.12
CA GLU A 196 5.18 -11.71 20.18
C GLU A 196 3.82 -12.38 20.45
N ASP A 197 3.00 -11.80 21.33
CA ASP A 197 1.65 -12.28 21.60
C ASP A 197 0.77 -12.24 20.35
N VAL A 198 0.87 -11.18 19.54
CA VAL A 198 0.13 -11.06 18.28
C VAL A 198 0.64 -12.04 17.22
N VAL A 199 1.95 -12.26 17.12
CA VAL A 199 2.54 -13.29 16.23
C VAL A 199 1.98 -14.67 16.57
N LYS A 200 1.88 -14.97 17.87
CA LYS A 200 1.35 -16.24 18.37
C LYS A 200 -0.15 -16.38 18.12
N ASP A 201 -0.95 -15.34 18.36
CA ASP A 201 -2.39 -15.32 18.07
C ASP A 201 -2.67 -15.62 16.58
N LEU A 202 -1.89 -14.99 15.70
CA LEU A 202 -1.97 -15.19 14.26
C LEU A 202 -1.36 -16.52 13.77
N LYS A 203 -0.70 -17.29 14.65
CA LYS A 203 -0.04 -18.56 14.34
C LYS A 203 1.05 -18.42 13.27
N LEU A 204 1.92 -17.43 13.43
CA LEU A 204 3.01 -17.09 12.51
C LEU A 204 4.40 -17.52 13.02
N GLU A 205 4.45 -18.56 13.86
CA GLU A 205 5.67 -19.18 14.39
C GLU A 205 6.13 -20.36 13.54
#